data_AF-A0A6A5TR02-F1
#
_entry.id   AF-A0A6A5TR02-F1
#
_cell.length_a   1.000
_cell.length_b   1.000
_cell.length_c   1.000
_cell.angle_alpha   90.00
_cell.angle_beta   90.00
_cell.angle_gamma   90.00
#
_symmetry.space_group_name_H-M   'P 1'
#
loop_
_entity.id
_entity.type
_entity.pdbx_description
1 polymer ?
#
loop_
_entity_poly.entity_id
_entity_poly.type
_entity_poly.pdbx_seq_one_letter_code
_entity_poly.pdbx_strand_id
1 'polypeptide(L)'
;MHLNWPPALKGDNNPHTAQADPFLNYPYGCCGKPVAGNCHGHAGLIDTDEGKPVVTWAPGQTVNFTLSGQKLNSPTENPAGGTHYGGSCQVGFSTDKGKTFKVATTWQGNCPDRKGNTDPSTQLFKFTVPADTPAGERVLFGWTWINREKEFNMNCASVTISGTNTSPEEPAASSSTPNKPSSTPAASAPSSKPSAPASAPRAEAVSFASRPDMLLGIDFAGAKCHSKGGSVELEFPDPGPNVVKGDGEYKLAPPTC
;
A
#
# COMPACT_ATOMS: atom_id res chain seq x y z
N MET A 1 12.35 -3.39 7.38
CA MET A 1 11.72 -2.17 6.83
C MET A 1 10.31 -2.10 7.38
N HIS A 2 9.74 -0.91 7.46
CA HIS A 2 8.35 -0.70 7.83
C HIS A 2 7.65 0.28 6.87
N LEU A 3 6.32 0.26 6.88
CA LEU A 3 5.49 1.22 6.16
C LEU A 3 5.59 2.62 6.80
N ASN A 4 6.12 3.59 6.06
CA ASN A 4 6.29 4.97 6.50
C ASN A 4 5.13 5.87 6.04
N TRP A 5 4.68 5.73 4.79
CA TRP A 5 3.49 6.41 4.28
C TRP A 5 2.58 5.41 3.57
N PRO A 6 1.25 5.42 3.80
CA PRO A 6 0.60 6.06 4.95
C PRO A 6 1.18 5.55 6.29
N PRO A 7 1.24 6.36 7.35
CA PRO A 7 1.81 5.95 8.63
C PRO A 7 1.16 4.68 9.18
N ALA A 8 1.99 3.69 9.51
CA ALA A 8 1.51 2.42 10.04
C ALA A 8 0.82 2.60 11.41
N LEU A 9 -0.10 1.69 11.75
CA LEU A 9 -0.55 1.53 13.13
C LEU A 9 0.66 1.27 14.03
N LYS A 10 0.74 2.00 15.15
CA LYS A 10 1.87 2.00 16.09
C LYS A 10 3.20 2.51 15.49
N GLY A 11 3.17 3.16 14.33
CA GLY A 11 4.30 3.91 13.80
C GLY A 11 4.56 5.15 14.66
N ASP A 12 5.83 5.52 14.84
CA ASP A 12 6.25 6.73 15.56
C ASP A 12 5.89 8.03 14.82
N ASN A 13 5.71 7.93 13.49
CA ASN A 13 5.25 9.00 12.63
C ASN A 13 3.71 9.07 12.47
N ASN A 14 2.96 8.14 13.07
CA ASN A 14 1.50 8.14 13.02
C ASN A 14 0.95 9.06 14.14
N PRO A 15 0.18 10.11 13.80
CA PRO A 15 -0.31 11.09 14.78
C PRO A 15 -1.33 10.51 15.78
N HIS A 16 -1.83 9.30 15.54
CA HIS A 16 -2.78 8.62 16.42
C HIS A 16 -2.11 7.58 17.33
N THR A 17 -0.82 7.30 17.15
CA THR A 17 -0.07 6.37 17.99
C THR A 17 0.12 6.95 19.39
N ALA A 18 -0.32 6.21 20.42
CA ALA A 18 -0.07 6.56 21.81
C ALA A 18 1.35 6.17 22.26
N GLN A 19 1.83 5.01 21.79
CA GLN A 19 3.18 4.52 22.01
C GLN A 19 3.64 3.74 20.79
N ALA A 20 4.78 4.12 20.21
CA ALA A 20 5.32 3.44 19.04
C ALA A 20 5.74 2.00 19.37
N ASP A 21 5.39 1.06 18.50
CA ASP A 21 5.92 -0.30 18.57
C ASP A 21 7.37 -0.27 18.06
N PRO A 22 8.38 -0.48 18.92
CA PRO A 22 9.79 -0.45 18.51
C PRO A 22 10.15 -1.57 17.50
N PHE A 23 9.26 -2.53 17.28
CA PHE A 23 9.51 -3.73 16.48
C PHE A 23 8.85 -3.72 15.09
N LEU A 24 8.25 -2.63 14.59
CA LEU A 24 7.62 -2.66 13.24
C LEU A 24 8.56 -3.01 12.09
N ASN A 25 9.87 -2.82 12.29
CA ASN A 25 10.92 -3.21 11.35
C ASN A 25 11.28 -4.70 11.38
N TYR A 26 10.79 -5.45 12.38
CA TYR A 26 11.16 -6.84 12.62
C TYR A 26 10.31 -7.77 11.76
N PRO A 27 10.95 -8.82 11.20
CA PRO A 27 10.19 -9.88 10.58
C PRO A 27 9.47 -10.74 11.62
N TYR A 28 8.40 -11.36 11.17
CA TYR A 28 7.52 -12.19 11.99
C TYR A 28 8.28 -13.37 12.59
N GLY A 29 8.31 -13.44 13.92
CA GLY A 29 9.00 -14.51 14.65
C GLY A 29 10.52 -14.39 14.71
N CYS A 30 11.12 -13.27 14.30
CA CYS A 30 12.56 -13.08 14.41
C CYS A 30 13.04 -13.12 15.86
N CYS A 31 14.29 -13.54 16.05
CA CYS A 31 15.07 -13.09 17.19
C CYS A 31 14.47 -13.57 18.54
N GLY A 32 13.81 -14.73 18.54
CA GLY A 32 13.13 -15.31 19.70
C GLY A 32 11.79 -14.68 20.06
N LYS A 33 11.25 -13.79 19.21
CA LYS A 33 9.93 -13.18 19.40
C LYS A 33 8.81 -14.12 18.95
N PRO A 34 7.62 -14.04 19.55
CA PRO A 34 6.45 -14.74 19.02
C PRO A 34 6.08 -14.22 17.63
N VAL A 35 5.44 -15.07 16.84
CA VAL A 35 4.83 -14.66 15.57
C VAL A 35 3.66 -13.72 15.87
N ALA A 36 3.72 -12.50 15.35
CA ALA A 36 2.67 -11.52 15.52
C ALA A 36 1.41 -11.87 14.70
N GLY A 37 0.26 -11.32 15.08
CA GLY A 37 -0.95 -11.38 14.24
C GLY A 37 -0.86 -10.45 13.03
N ASN A 38 -1.93 -10.35 12.24
CA ASN A 38 -1.99 -9.41 11.11
C ASN A 38 -1.66 -7.97 11.55
N CYS A 39 -0.97 -7.23 10.66
CA CYS A 39 -0.54 -5.85 10.92
C CYS A 39 0.40 -5.71 12.11
N HIS A 40 1.36 -6.63 12.27
CA HIS A 40 2.24 -6.73 13.43
C HIS A 40 1.48 -6.90 14.77
N GLY A 41 0.30 -7.53 14.73
CA GLY A 41 -0.60 -7.68 15.87
C GLY A 41 -1.53 -6.49 16.12
N HIS A 42 -1.49 -5.46 15.27
CA HIS A 42 -2.20 -4.20 15.49
C HIS A 42 -3.57 -4.11 14.82
N ALA A 43 -4.01 -5.14 14.09
CA ALA A 43 -5.31 -5.10 13.39
C ALA A 43 -6.50 -4.79 14.33
N GLY A 44 -6.44 -5.23 15.59
CA GLY A 44 -7.46 -4.96 16.61
C GLY A 44 -7.57 -3.49 17.05
N LEU A 45 -6.60 -2.64 16.71
CA LEU A 45 -6.65 -1.21 17.03
C LEU A 45 -7.59 -0.43 16.10
N ILE A 46 -8.05 -1.04 15.00
CA ILE A 46 -8.80 -0.33 13.96
C ILE A 46 -10.07 0.36 14.48
N ASP A 47 -10.68 -0.13 15.56
CA ASP A 47 -11.88 0.44 16.18
C ASP A 47 -11.57 1.40 17.36
N THR A 48 -10.31 1.68 17.66
CA THR A 48 -9.88 2.55 18.77
C THR A 48 -9.45 3.93 18.29
N ASP A 49 -9.05 4.81 19.21
CA ASP A 49 -8.46 6.10 18.87
C ASP A 49 -7.14 5.98 18.09
N GLU A 50 -6.31 4.96 18.38
CA GLU A 50 -5.07 4.70 17.62
C GLU A 50 -5.35 4.20 16.20
N GLY A 51 -6.57 3.73 15.92
CA GLY A 51 -7.01 3.25 14.61
C GLY A 51 -7.63 4.32 13.71
N LYS A 52 -7.63 5.61 14.11
CA LYS A 52 -8.14 6.70 13.26
C LYS A 52 -7.40 6.73 11.91
N PRO A 53 -8.11 7.00 10.80
CA PRO A 53 -7.51 6.97 9.48
C PRO A 53 -6.51 8.12 9.29
N VAL A 54 -5.38 7.82 8.66
CA VAL A 54 -4.28 8.79 8.44
C VAL A 54 -4.34 9.44 7.05
N VAL A 55 -5.16 8.91 6.14
CA VAL A 55 -5.34 9.44 4.78
C VAL A 55 -6.68 8.99 4.21
N THR A 56 -7.23 9.79 3.29
CA THR A 56 -8.38 9.41 2.46
C THR A 56 -7.93 9.16 1.03
N TRP A 57 -8.33 8.03 0.45
CA TRP A 57 -8.14 7.70 -0.95
C TRP A 57 -9.48 7.44 -1.63
N ALA A 58 -9.56 7.73 -2.93
CA ALA A 58 -10.71 7.39 -3.76
C ALA A 58 -10.50 6.07 -4.51
N PRO A 59 -11.55 5.25 -4.71
CA PRO A 59 -11.49 4.12 -5.62
C PRO A 59 -10.99 4.55 -7.02
N GLY A 60 -10.04 3.81 -7.59
CA GLY A 60 -9.44 4.12 -8.88
C GLY A 60 -8.36 5.21 -8.84
N GLN A 61 -8.09 5.82 -7.68
CA GLN A 61 -7.03 6.81 -7.54
C GLN A 61 -5.65 6.14 -7.60
N THR A 62 -4.75 6.71 -8.40
CA THR A 62 -3.31 6.39 -8.30
C THR A 62 -2.73 7.12 -7.09
N VAL A 63 -2.21 6.34 -6.15
CA VAL A 63 -1.63 6.81 -4.88
C VAL A 63 -0.22 6.24 -4.72
N ASN A 64 0.45 6.58 -3.62
CA ASN A 64 1.75 6.02 -3.29
C ASN A 64 1.77 5.49 -1.86
N PHE A 65 2.72 4.59 -1.62
CA PHE A 65 3.20 4.27 -0.29
C PHE A 65 4.72 4.41 -0.25
N THR A 66 5.27 4.66 0.94
CA THR A 66 6.71 4.70 1.17
C THR A 66 7.12 3.77 2.30
N LEU A 67 8.32 3.21 2.19
CA LEU A 67 8.90 2.34 3.21
C LEU A 67 10.09 3.04 3.88
N SER A 68 10.34 2.75 5.14
CA SER A 68 11.52 3.23 5.87
C SER A 68 12.22 2.05 6.55
N GLY A 69 13.53 2.15 6.66
CA GLY A 69 14.35 1.28 7.50
C GLY A 69 14.96 2.01 8.69
N GLN A 70 14.57 3.28 8.90
CA GLN A 70 15.08 4.06 10.03
C GLN A 70 14.63 3.44 11.37
N LYS A 71 15.40 3.73 12.42
CA LYS A 71 15.03 3.38 13.79
C LYS A 71 13.74 4.10 14.15
N LEU A 72 12.87 3.41 14.89
CA LEU A 72 11.66 4.02 15.42
C LEU A 72 11.98 4.78 16.70
N ASN A 73 11.44 5.97 16.82
CA ASN A 73 11.50 6.77 18.03
C ASN A 73 10.62 6.13 19.11
N SER A 74 11.25 5.37 20.02
CA SER A 74 10.60 4.63 21.09
C SER A 74 11.53 4.58 22.31
N PRO A 75 11.00 4.50 23.54
CA PRO A 75 11.82 4.31 24.75
C PRO A 75 12.54 2.95 24.77
N THR A 76 12.13 2.00 23.93
CA THR A 76 12.79 0.70 23.79
C THR A 76 13.78 0.75 22.63
N GLU A 77 15.02 0.34 22.90
CA GLU A 77 16.06 0.24 21.88
C GLU A 77 15.63 -0.70 20.75
N ASN A 78 15.80 -0.23 19.51
CA ASN A 78 15.52 -0.99 18.30
C ASN A 78 16.60 -0.73 17.23
N PRO A 79 17.01 -1.76 16.47
CA PRO A 79 17.89 -1.61 15.33
C PRO A 79 17.18 -0.92 14.17
N ALA A 80 17.98 -0.29 13.30
CA ALA A 80 17.51 0.08 11.97
C ALA A 80 17.23 -1.19 11.15
N GLY A 81 16.24 -1.13 10.26
CA GLY A 81 16.02 -2.16 9.25
C GLY A 81 17.02 -2.03 8.09
N GLY A 82 16.90 -2.94 7.11
CA GLY A 82 17.62 -2.87 5.84
C GLY A 82 16.69 -3.19 4.68
N THR A 83 17.11 -2.89 3.45
CA THR A 83 16.34 -3.23 2.24
C THR A 83 16.49 -4.69 1.84
N HIS A 84 17.45 -5.41 2.44
CA HIS A 84 17.81 -6.80 2.11
C HIS A 84 17.99 -7.07 0.62
N TYR A 85 18.40 -6.02 -0.12
CA TYR A 85 18.56 -6.06 -1.55
C TYR A 85 17.28 -6.59 -2.23
N GLY A 86 16.12 -6.08 -1.83
CA GLY A 86 14.83 -6.37 -2.45
C GLY A 86 14.10 -7.58 -1.87
N GLY A 87 13.53 -8.40 -2.75
CA GLY A 87 12.44 -9.32 -2.43
C GLY A 87 11.16 -8.96 -3.19
N SER A 88 10.05 -9.54 -2.75
CA SER A 88 8.74 -9.32 -3.37
C SER A 88 7.74 -8.83 -2.33
N CYS A 89 6.82 -7.97 -2.75
CA CYS A 89 5.80 -7.38 -1.89
C CYS A 89 4.40 -7.53 -2.46
N GLN A 90 3.41 -7.55 -1.57
CA GLN A 90 2.02 -7.26 -1.92
C GLN A 90 1.53 -6.04 -1.14
N VAL A 91 0.62 -5.30 -1.76
CA VAL A 91 -0.25 -4.37 -1.04
C VAL A 91 -1.70 -4.69 -1.31
N GLY A 92 -2.55 -4.44 -0.34
CA GLY A 92 -3.97 -4.75 -0.42
C GLY A 92 -4.79 -4.06 0.65
N PHE A 93 -6.09 -4.34 0.62
CA PHE A 93 -7.05 -3.73 1.53
C PHE A 93 -7.85 -4.78 2.28
N SER A 94 -8.06 -4.53 3.56
CA SER A 94 -9.02 -5.26 4.38
C SER A 94 -10.18 -4.34 4.77
N THR A 95 -11.38 -4.73 4.33
CA THR A 95 -12.64 -4.08 4.69
C THR A 95 -13.39 -4.83 5.80
N ASP A 96 -12.74 -5.84 6.41
CA ASP A 96 -13.31 -6.74 7.41
C ASP A 96 -12.49 -6.75 8.72
N LYS A 97 -11.87 -5.61 9.03
CA LYS A 97 -11.08 -5.36 10.26
C LYS A 97 -9.84 -6.25 10.39
N GLY A 98 -9.19 -6.53 9.27
CA GLY A 98 -7.93 -7.25 9.20
C GLY A 98 -8.06 -8.76 9.18
N LYS A 99 -9.25 -9.31 8.90
CA LYS A 99 -9.43 -10.77 8.79
C LYS A 99 -8.94 -11.28 7.43
N THR A 100 -9.31 -10.60 6.36
CA THR A 100 -8.86 -10.90 4.99
C THR A 100 -8.35 -9.64 4.31
N PHE A 101 -7.38 -9.79 3.42
CA PHE A 101 -6.80 -8.69 2.65
C PHE A 101 -6.85 -9.03 1.16
N LYS A 102 -7.53 -8.21 0.37
CA LYS A 102 -7.63 -8.37 -1.08
C LYS A 102 -6.48 -7.65 -1.78
N VAL A 103 -5.77 -8.36 -2.67
CA VAL A 103 -4.59 -7.85 -3.37
C VAL A 103 -4.95 -6.67 -4.28
N ALA A 104 -4.34 -5.51 -4.02
CA ALA A 104 -4.42 -4.34 -4.89
C ALA A 104 -3.33 -4.37 -5.95
N THR A 105 -2.07 -4.59 -5.56
CA THR A 105 -0.92 -4.68 -6.48
C THR A 105 0.17 -5.57 -5.89
N THR A 106 0.85 -6.31 -6.76
CA THR A 106 1.97 -7.18 -6.40
C THR A 106 3.25 -6.71 -7.10
N TRP A 107 4.35 -6.59 -6.36
CA TRP A 107 5.70 -6.42 -6.91
C TRP A 107 6.42 -7.75 -6.80
N GLN A 108 6.68 -8.39 -7.95
CA GLN A 108 7.47 -9.61 -8.01
C GLN A 108 8.92 -9.24 -8.29
N GLY A 109 9.68 -9.08 -7.21
CA GLY A 109 11.05 -8.60 -7.22
C GLY A 109 11.19 -7.09 -7.05
N ASN A 110 12.38 -6.67 -6.62
CA ASN A 110 12.76 -5.26 -6.39
C ASN A 110 11.78 -4.47 -5.50
N CYS A 111 11.20 -5.11 -4.49
CA CYS A 111 10.48 -4.43 -3.43
C CYS A 111 10.91 -4.99 -2.05
N PRO A 112 11.43 -4.15 -1.14
CA PRO A 112 11.85 -2.75 -1.27
C PRO A 112 12.80 -2.50 -2.46
N ASP A 113 12.98 -1.25 -2.86
CA ASP A 113 13.82 -0.89 -3.99
C ASP A 113 15.27 -1.20 -3.62
N ARG A 114 15.87 -2.12 -4.37
CA ARG A 114 17.24 -2.60 -4.22
C ARG A 114 18.26 -1.48 -4.33
N LYS A 115 18.00 -0.49 -5.19
CA LYS A 115 18.89 0.67 -5.41
C LYS A 115 18.61 1.80 -4.43
N GLY A 116 17.48 1.74 -3.73
CA GLY A 116 17.19 2.62 -2.61
C GLY A 116 17.97 2.24 -1.35
N ASN A 117 17.79 3.04 -0.31
CA ASN A 117 18.35 2.81 1.02
C ASN A 117 17.21 2.79 2.06
N THR A 118 17.54 2.99 3.33
CA THR A 118 16.56 2.97 4.44
C THR A 118 15.75 4.26 4.56
N ASP A 119 16.03 5.29 3.76
CA ASP A 119 15.31 6.55 3.72
C ASP A 119 14.05 6.45 2.83
N PRO A 120 12.89 6.92 3.32
CA PRO A 120 11.63 6.83 2.58
C PRO A 120 11.62 7.58 1.24
N SER A 121 12.48 8.58 1.06
CA SER A 121 12.61 9.30 -0.23
C SER A 121 13.14 8.40 -1.36
N THR A 122 13.80 7.29 -1.03
CA THR A 122 14.32 6.31 -1.99
C THR A 122 13.47 5.05 -2.10
N GLN A 123 12.37 4.97 -1.36
CA GLN A 123 11.52 3.79 -1.21
C GLN A 123 10.06 4.15 -1.48
N LEU A 124 9.77 4.72 -2.64
CA LEU A 124 8.45 5.18 -3.04
C LEU A 124 7.87 4.29 -4.13
N PHE A 125 6.64 3.80 -3.90
CA PHE A 125 5.95 2.89 -4.79
C PHE A 125 4.57 3.44 -5.11
N LYS A 126 4.20 3.45 -6.39
CA LYS A 126 2.88 3.90 -6.86
C LYS A 126 2.00 2.70 -7.16
N PHE A 127 0.74 2.81 -6.81
CA PHE A 127 -0.29 1.83 -7.18
C PHE A 127 -1.63 2.51 -7.36
N THR A 128 -2.59 1.78 -7.93
CA THR A 128 -3.96 2.27 -8.09
C THR A 128 -4.87 1.54 -7.12
N VAL A 129 -5.62 2.28 -6.31
CA VAL A 129 -6.67 1.71 -5.46
C VAL A 129 -7.70 1.02 -6.38
N PRO A 130 -8.11 -0.24 -6.13
CA PRO A 130 -9.10 -0.90 -6.98
C PRO A 130 -10.36 -0.05 -7.13
N ALA A 131 -10.87 0.06 -8.37
CA ALA A 131 -11.92 1.00 -8.73
C ALA A 131 -13.26 0.74 -8.03
N ASP A 132 -13.46 -0.46 -7.51
CA ASP A 132 -14.65 -0.91 -6.78
C ASP A 132 -14.33 -1.31 -5.33
N THR A 133 -13.24 -0.79 -4.77
CA THR A 133 -12.95 -0.95 -3.34
C THR A 133 -14.12 -0.38 -2.52
N PRO A 134 -14.71 -1.15 -1.60
CA PRO A 134 -15.81 -0.66 -0.77
C PRO A 134 -15.41 0.58 0.03
N ALA A 135 -16.30 1.58 0.05
CA ALA A 135 -16.13 2.76 0.87
C ALA A 135 -16.14 2.41 2.36
N GLY A 136 -15.36 3.12 3.15
CA GLY A 136 -15.27 2.92 4.59
C GLY A 136 -14.27 3.86 5.25
N GLU A 137 -14.57 4.32 6.46
CA GLU A 137 -13.72 5.26 7.20
C GLU A 137 -12.44 4.60 7.72
N ARG A 138 -12.52 3.32 8.10
CA ARG A 138 -11.48 2.57 8.81
C ARG A 138 -11.15 1.27 8.07
N VAL A 139 -10.62 1.42 6.86
CA VAL A 139 -10.13 0.31 6.03
C VAL A 139 -8.65 0.12 6.31
N LEU A 140 -8.19 -1.12 6.47
CA LEU A 140 -6.76 -1.38 6.62
C LEU A 140 -6.11 -1.49 5.25
N PHE A 141 -5.17 -0.60 4.96
CA PHE A 141 -4.18 -0.81 3.90
C PHE A 141 -3.05 -1.65 4.47
N GLY A 142 -2.76 -2.80 3.85
CA GLY A 142 -1.69 -3.70 4.26
C GLY A 142 -0.55 -3.72 3.25
N TRP A 143 0.69 -3.65 3.73
CA TRP A 143 1.90 -3.94 2.98
C TRP A 143 2.56 -5.19 3.55
N THR A 144 2.94 -6.13 2.67
CA THR A 144 3.74 -7.29 3.02
C THR A 144 5.01 -7.34 2.20
N TRP A 145 6.04 -7.98 2.77
CA TRP A 145 7.31 -8.18 2.11
C TRP A 145 7.92 -9.52 2.51
N ILE A 146 8.35 -10.28 1.50
CA ILE A 146 9.13 -11.50 1.64
C ILE A 146 10.50 -11.24 1.03
N ASN A 147 11.53 -11.18 1.87
CA ASN A 147 12.92 -11.03 1.44
C ASN A 147 13.56 -12.38 1.12
N ARG A 148 14.80 -12.35 0.65
CA ARG A 148 15.52 -13.56 0.22
C ARG A 148 16.10 -14.35 1.39
N GLU A 149 16.17 -13.76 2.58
CA GLU A 149 16.50 -14.42 3.84
C GLU A 149 15.35 -15.26 4.39
N LYS A 150 14.21 -15.32 3.68
CA LYS A 150 12.99 -16.04 4.09
C LYS A 150 12.38 -15.42 5.33
N GLU A 151 12.22 -14.11 5.29
CA GLU A 151 11.60 -13.36 6.36
C GLU A 151 10.33 -12.69 5.84
N PHE A 152 9.22 -12.88 6.56
CA PHE A 152 7.96 -12.21 6.30
C PHE A 152 7.81 -10.95 7.16
N ASN A 153 7.51 -9.83 6.51
CA ASN A 153 7.18 -8.57 7.16
C ASN A 153 5.77 -8.13 6.76
N MET A 154 5.03 -7.55 7.69
CA MET A 154 3.73 -6.94 7.43
C MET A 154 3.48 -5.74 8.33
N ASN A 155 3.08 -4.63 7.72
CA ASN A 155 2.51 -3.50 8.45
C ASN A 155 1.21 -3.06 7.80
N CYS A 156 0.37 -2.37 8.56
CA CYS A 156 -0.86 -1.80 8.05
C CYS A 156 -1.05 -0.37 8.50
N ALA A 157 -1.75 0.42 7.69
CA ALA A 157 -2.23 1.74 8.04
C ALA A 157 -3.77 1.75 7.99
N SER A 158 -4.38 2.57 8.85
CA SER A 158 -5.82 2.86 8.75
C SER A 158 -6.03 3.97 7.72
N VAL A 159 -6.86 3.71 6.72
CA VAL A 159 -7.19 4.67 5.66
C VAL A 159 -8.70 4.77 5.50
N THR A 160 -9.16 5.92 5.00
CA THR A 160 -10.53 6.08 4.52
C THR A 160 -10.57 5.82 3.02
N ILE A 161 -11.51 4.99 2.58
CA ILE A 161 -11.90 4.86 1.17
C ILE A 161 -13.18 5.66 0.96
N SER A 162 -13.12 6.69 0.12
CA SER A 162 -14.29 7.54 -0.16
C SER A 162 -15.37 6.79 -0.95
N GLY A 163 -16.63 7.22 -0.79
CA GLY A 163 -17.73 6.77 -1.64
C GLY A 163 -17.56 7.20 -3.09
N THR A 164 -18.19 6.49 -4.03
CA THR A 164 -18.09 6.75 -5.48
C THR A 164 -18.72 8.08 -5.95
N ASN A 165 -19.07 8.98 -5.05
CA ASN A 165 -19.58 10.33 -5.36
C ASN A 165 -18.94 11.36 -4.43
N THR A 166 -17.78 11.88 -4.84
CA THR A 166 -17.39 13.30 -4.71
C THR A 166 -15.96 13.44 -5.21
N SER A 167 -15.81 14.19 -6.31
CA SER A 167 -14.58 14.93 -6.57
C SER A 167 -14.23 15.72 -5.31
N PRO A 168 -12.97 15.77 -4.84
CA PRO A 168 -12.62 16.65 -3.74
C PRO A 168 -12.99 18.09 -4.13
N GLU A 169 -13.92 18.69 -3.39
CA GLU A 169 -14.13 20.13 -3.44
C GLU A 169 -12.87 20.77 -2.83
N GLU A 170 -12.13 21.47 -3.69
CA GLU A 170 -11.03 22.35 -3.30
C GLU A 170 -11.58 23.42 -2.33
N PRO A 171 -10.86 23.81 -1.27
CA PRO A 171 -11.38 24.77 -0.30
C PRO A 171 -11.73 26.09 -0.99
N ALA A 172 -12.98 26.52 -0.83
CA ALA A 172 -13.51 27.75 -1.39
C ALA A 172 -12.65 28.96 -1.01
N ALA A 173 -11.99 29.56 -2.01
CA ALA A 173 -11.40 30.87 -1.89
C ALA A 173 -12.52 31.92 -1.81
N SER A 174 -12.48 32.70 -0.73
CA SER A 174 -13.47 33.70 -0.35
C SER A 174 -13.60 34.83 -1.37
N SER A 175 -14.83 35.27 -1.54
CA SER A 175 -15.36 36.29 -2.44
C SER A 175 -14.74 37.68 -2.31
N SER A 176 -14.51 38.35 -3.45
CA SER A 176 -14.88 39.78 -3.60
C SER A 176 -15.02 40.20 -5.08
N THR A 177 -16.15 40.81 -5.41
CA THR A 177 -16.39 41.66 -6.60
C THR A 177 -16.95 42.98 -6.09
N PRO A 178 -16.79 44.12 -6.80
CA PRO A 178 -17.86 44.50 -7.74
C PRO A 178 -17.47 45.33 -9.00
N ASN A 179 -18.28 45.11 -10.05
CA ASN A 179 -18.85 46.04 -11.07
C ASN A 179 -18.06 46.55 -12.33
N LYS A 180 -18.42 45.94 -13.50
CA LYS A 180 -18.91 46.43 -14.86
C LYS A 180 -18.81 47.94 -15.25
N PRO A 181 -18.95 48.39 -16.55
CA PRO A 181 -19.43 47.69 -17.79
C PRO A 181 -18.88 48.08 -19.20
N SER A 182 -19.47 47.43 -20.23
CA SER A 182 -19.61 47.76 -21.69
C SER A 182 -18.56 47.19 -22.66
N SER A 183 -18.84 46.72 -23.89
CA SER A 183 -20.06 46.45 -24.70
C SER A 183 -19.66 45.82 -26.06
N THR A 184 -20.28 44.69 -26.47
CA THR A 184 -20.61 44.17 -27.86
C THR A 184 -19.55 44.08 -29.00
N PRO A 185 -19.80 43.34 -30.13
CA PRO A 185 -20.48 42.05 -30.34
C PRO A 185 -19.75 41.06 -31.30
N ALA A 186 -20.16 39.79 -31.24
CA ALA A 186 -20.28 38.75 -32.29
C ALA A 186 -19.25 38.61 -33.44
N ALA A 187 -18.65 37.41 -33.53
CA ALA A 187 -18.35 36.75 -34.81
C ALA A 187 -18.37 35.22 -34.64
N SER A 188 -18.97 34.56 -35.63
CA SER A 188 -19.37 33.15 -35.65
C SER A 188 -18.33 32.24 -36.36
N ALA A 189 -18.45 30.93 -36.06
CA ALA A 189 -18.01 29.75 -36.84
C ALA A 189 -16.61 29.14 -36.56
N PRO A 190 -16.37 27.85 -36.90
CA PRO A 190 -17.24 26.67 -36.81
C PRO A 190 -16.59 25.49 -36.06
N SER A 191 -17.42 24.49 -35.71
CA SER A 191 -17.05 23.22 -35.10
C SER A 191 -16.15 22.35 -35.99
N SER A 192 -15.03 21.89 -35.45
CA SER A 192 -14.29 20.74 -35.95
C SER A 192 -14.14 19.70 -34.83
N LYS A 193 -14.89 18.61 -34.96
CA LYS A 193 -14.88 17.45 -34.07
C LYS A 193 -13.66 16.57 -34.42
N PRO A 194 -12.73 16.28 -33.51
CA PRO A 194 -11.75 15.23 -33.76
C PRO A 194 -12.37 13.88 -33.41
N SER A 195 -12.35 12.96 -34.38
CA SER A 195 -12.72 11.57 -34.21
C SER A 195 -11.84 10.91 -33.15
N ALA A 196 -12.45 10.30 -32.13
CA ALA A 196 -11.74 9.52 -31.13
C ALA A 196 -11.08 8.29 -31.78
N PRO A 197 -9.82 7.93 -31.44
CA PRO A 197 -9.25 6.67 -31.85
C PRO A 197 -9.95 5.52 -31.14
N ALA A 198 -10.12 4.40 -31.85
CA ALA A 198 -10.70 3.18 -31.34
C ALA A 198 -10.02 2.74 -30.03
N SER A 199 -10.83 2.57 -28.98
CA SER A 199 -10.42 2.02 -27.69
C SER A 199 -9.83 0.63 -27.86
N ALA A 200 -8.59 0.46 -27.40
CA ALA A 200 -8.00 -0.85 -27.12
C ALA A 200 -8.92 -1.66 -26.20
N PRO A 201 -8.95 -3.00 -26.30
CA PRO A 201 -9.79 -3.83 -25.45
C PRO A 201 -9.42 -3.60 -23.99
N ARG A 202 -10.36 -3.06 -23.22
CA ARG A 202 -10.25 -2.87 -21.78
C ARG A 202 -10.13 -4.26 -21.16
N ALA A 203 -8.99 -4.58 -20.56
CA ALA A 203 -8.85 -5.77 -19.72
C ALA A 203 -10.03 -5.81 -18.75
N GLU A 204 -10.74 -6.94 -18.68
CA GLU A 204 -11.91 -7.09 -17.82
C GLU A 204 -11.54 -6.68 -16.39
N ALA A 205 -12.29 -5.74 -15.83
CA ALA A 205 -12.03 -5.27 -14.49
C ALA A 205 -12.39 -6.37 -13.49
N VAL A 206 -11.38 -7.00 -12.87
CA VAL A 206 -11.60 -7.95 -11.77
C VAL A 206 -12.18 -7.20 -10.58
N SER A 207 -13.34 -7.65 -10.10
CA SER A 207 -14.01 -7.04 -8.95
C SER A 207 -13.18 -7.16 -7.67
N PHE A 208 -13.32 -6.23 -6.73
CA PHE A 208 -12.63 -6.23 -5.46
C PHE A 208 -12.83 -7.54 -4.69
N ALA A 209 -14.06 -8.04 -4.64
CA ALA A 209 -14.39 -9.27 -3.93
C ALA A 209 -13.77 -10.52 -4.59
N SER A 210 -13.60 -10.50 -5.92
CA SER A 210 -12.98 -11.60 -6.69
C SER A 210 -11.45 -11.53 -6.74
N ARG A 211 -10.82 -10.47 -6.21
CA ARG A 211 -9.36 -10.42 -6.10
C ARG A 211 -8.87 -11.53 -5.16
N PRO A 212 -7.68 -12.09 -5.42
CA PRO A 212 -7.10 -13.07 -4.52
C PRO A 212 -6.82 -12.44 -3.16
N ASP A 213 -6.83 -13.29 -2.13
CA ASP A 213 -6.35 -12.91 -0.82
C ASP A 213 -4.82 -12.77 -0.85
N MET A 214 -4.27 -11.83 -0.07
CA MET A 214 -2.83 -11.69 0.09
C MET A 214 -2.23 -12.95 0.74
N LEU A 215 -1.02 -13.32 0.31
CA LEU A 215 -0.27 -14.42 0.92
C LEU A 215 0.34 -13.96 2.24
N LEU A 216 -0.35 -14.22 3.35
CA LEU A 216 0.09 -13.82 4.70
C LEU A 216 0.72 -14.97 5.50
N GLY A 217 0.52 -16.22 5.08
CA GLY A 217 0.95 -17.42 5.83
C GLY A 217 2.26 -18.02 5.33
N ILE A 218 3.32 -17.21 5.23
CA ILE A 218 4.61 -17.58 4.63
C ILE A 218 5.78 -17.19 5.53
N ASP A 219 6.84 -18.00 5.55
CA ASP A 219 8.18 -17.64 6.08
C ASP A 219 8.23 -17.13 7.54
N PHE A 220 7.44 -17.78 8.41
CA PHE A 220 7.59 -17.73 9.87
C PHE A 220 7.30 -19.11 10.49
N ALA A 221 7.60 -19.27 11.78
CA ALA A 221 7.36 -20.54 12.46
C ALA A 221 5.87 -20.95 12.44
N GLY A 222 5.56 -22.09 11.82
CA GLY A 222 4.18 -22.58 11.65
C GLY A 222 3.45 -22.05 10.40
N ALA A 223 4.11 -21.26 9.56
CA ALA A 223 3.59 -20.89 8.24
C ALA A 223 3.36 -22.14 7.37
N LYS A 224 2.33 -22.09 6.51
CA LYS A 224 2.01 -23.18 5.58
C LYS A 224 2.87 -23.14 4.33
N CYS A 225 3.25 -21.93 3.93
CA CYS A 225 4.04 -21.70 2.73
C CYS A 225 5.47 -21.33 3.10
N HIS A 226 6.41 -21.70 2.23
CA HIS A 226 7.81 -21.36 2.37
C HIS A 226 8.38 -20.86 1.06
N SER A 227 9.02 -19.69 1.08
CA SER A 227 9.73 -19.22 -0.11
C SER A 227 11.04 -19.99 -0.30
N LYS A 228 11.51 -20.02 -1.55
CA LYS A 228 12.80 -20.62 -1.87
C LYS A 228 13.97 -19.80 -1.29
N GLY A 229 13.88 -18.48 -1.30
CA GLY A 229 14.91 -17.56 -0.81
C GLY A 229 16.26 -17.68 -1.52
N GLY A 230 17.29 -17.02 -0.97
CA GLY A 230 18.67 -17.06 -1.45
C GLY A 230 18.86 -16.35 -2.79
N SER A 231 19.01 -17.13 -3.87
CA SER A 231 19.34 -16.63 -5.22
C SER A 231 18.12 -16.27 -6.08
N VAL A 232 16.91 -16.31 -5.50
CA VAL A 232 15.65 -16.00 -6.18
C VAL A 232 14.79 -15.07 -5.33
N GLU A 233 13.90 -14.33 -5.98
CA GLU A 233 12.82 -13.58 -5.34
C GLU A 233 11.50 -14.36 -5.47
N LEU A 234 10.54 -14.09 -4.58
CA LEU A 234 9.27 -14.81 -4.55
C LEU A 234 8.41 -14.46 -5.77
N GLU A 235 7.96 -15.49 -6.49
CA GLU A 235 6.82 -15.40 -7.40
C GLU A 235 5.55 -15.69 -6.60
N PHE A 236 4.66 -14.70 -6.47
CA PHE A 236 3.38 -14.92 -5.80
C PHE A 236 2.51 -15.81 -6.68
N PRO A 237 1.91 -16.89 -6.14
CA PRO A 237 1.07 -17.80 -6.92
C PRO A 237 -0.20 -17.10 -7.43
N ASP A 238 -0.76 -16.21 -6.61
CA ASP A 238 -1.97 -15.43 -6.93
C ASP A 238 -1.67 -13.92 -6.84
N PRO A 239 -0.97 -13.33 -7.83
CA PRO A 239 -0.49 -11.96 -7.76
C PRO A 239 -1.59 -10.91 -8.04
N GLY A 240 -2.80 -11.35 -8.40
CA GLY A 240 -3.91 -10.48 -8.79
C GLY A 240 -3.72 -9.83 -10.17
N PRO A 241 -4.66 -8.95 -10.58
CA PRO A 241 -4.66 -8.37 -11.93
C PRO A 241 -3.60 -7.29 -12.16
N ASN A 242 -3.00 -6.75 -11.09
CA ASN A 242 -2.04 -5.65 -11.16
C ASN A 242 -0.68 -6.12 -10.65
N VAL A 243 0.21 -6.45 -11.57
CA VAL A 243 1.55 -6.97 -11.26
C VAL A 243 2.61 -6.03 -11.82
N VAL A 244 3.49 -5.56 -10.94
CA VAL A 244 4.71 -4.83 -11.30
C VAL A 244 5.85 -5.84 -11.35
N LYS A 245 6.53 -5.89 -12.49
CA LYS A 245 7.73 -6.72 -12.66
C LYS A 245 8.90 -6.05 -11.94
N GLY A 246 9.71 -6.84 -11.25
CA GLY A 246 10.98 -6.40 -10.68
C GLY A 246 12.01 -6.00 -11.74
N ASP A 247 13.22 -5.72 -11.28
CA ASP A 247 14.34 -5.28 -12.12
C ASP A 247 15.02 -6.40 -12.92
N GLY A 248 14.63 -7.66 -12.68
CA GLY A 248 15.19 -8.83 -13.35
C GLY A 248 16.57 -9.26 -12.84
N GLU A 249 17.06 -8.63 -11.77
CA GLU A 249 18.33 -8.99 -11.13
C GLU A 249 18.30 -10.42 -10.58
N TYR A 250 17.16 -10.81 -9.99
CA TYR A 250 16.92 -12.17 -9.53
C TYR A 250 15.81 -12.85 -10.31
N LYS A 251 15.99 -14.16 -10.51
CA LYS A 251 14.92 -15.00 -11.04
C LYS A 251 13.80 -15.10 -10.01
N LEU A 252 12.57 -15.20 -10.49
CA LEU A 252 11.40 -15.48 -9.65
C LEU A 252 11.24 -17.00 -9.45
N ALA A 253 10.75 -17.39 -8.29
CA ALA A 253 10.35 -18.78 -8.02
C ALA A 253 9.11 -18.83 -7.12
N PRO A 254 8.15 -19.75 -7.38
CA PRO A 254 6.98 -19.91 -6.55
C PRO A 254 7.35 -20.46 -5.16
N PRO A 255 6.50 -20.24 -4.13
CA PRO A 255 6.68 -20.87 -2.84
C PRO A 255 6.28 -22.35 -2.88
N THR A 256 6.68 -23.09 -1.86
CA THR A 256 6.11 -24.41 -1.56
C THR A 256 5.05 -24.25 -0.49
N CYS A 257 3.83 -24.68 -0.80
CA CYS A 257 2.67 -24.86 0.09
C CYS A 257 2.11 -26.27 -0.20
#